data_AF-A0A4Q7KQP7-F1
#
_entry.id   AF-A0A4Q7KQP7-F1
#
_cell.length_a   1.000
_cell.length_b   1.000
_cell.length_c   1.000
_cell.angle_alpha   90.00
_cell.angle_beta   90.00
_cell.angle_gamma   90.00
#
_symmetry.space_group_name_H-M   'P 1'
#
loop_
_entity.id
_entity.type
_entity.pdbx_description
1 polymer ?
#
loop_
_entity_poly.entity_id
_entity_poly.type
_entity_poly.pdbx_seq_one_letter_code
_entity_poly.pdbx_strand_id
1 'polypeptide(L)'
;MTTTSKLIVIDVPEAVALVRDAVKARGAGYVYSPVPLPGYKDIPGWTPCTYANGDEPGCIVGTGLYERYGVGVEELQELDQDLDDTEVISLEFPARFDVSDEAREVLAVAQGHQDNGKPWGYALTEAEQAATQYDV
;
A
#
# COMPACT_ATOMS: atom_id res chain seq x y z
N MET A 1 -28.79 -5.93 -15.38
CA MET A 1 -28.31 -4.56 -15.60
C MET A 1 -26.90 -4.51 -15.06
N THR A 2 -25.89 -4.42 -15.91
CA THR A 2 -24.49 -4.26 -15.50
C THR A 2 -24.30 -2.80 -15.12
N THR A 3 -24.23 -2.50 -13.82
CA THR A 3 -23.83 -1.18 -13.35
C THR A 3 -22.39 -0.96 -13.78
N THR A 4 -22.15 -0.01 -14.67
CA THR A 4 -20.79 0.43 -15.02
C THR A 4 -20.24 1.18 -13.81
N SER A 5 -19.59 0.46 -12.89
CA SER A 5 -18.89 1.09 -11.77
C SER A 5 -17.84 2.03 -12.34
N LYS A 6 -17.89 3.31 -11.96
CA LYS A 6 -16.88 4.30 -12.34
C LYS A 6 -15.55 3.89 -11.69
N LEU A 7 -14.50 3.78 -12.50
CA LEU A 7 -13.14 3.56 -12.00
C LEU A 7 -12.73 4.71 -11.07
N ILE A 8 -12.11 4.36 -9.95
CA ILE A 8 -11.52 5.30 -9.00
C ILE A 8 -10.09 5.55 -9.48
N VAL A 9 -9.78 6.81 -9.79
CA VAL A 9 -8.43 7.19 -10.26
C VAL A 9 -7.56 7.50 -9.05
N ILE A 10 -6.38 6.91 -9.00
CA ILE A 10 -5.32 7.25 -8.05
C ILE A 10 -4.17 7.85 -8.86
N ASP A 11 -4.09 9.19 -8.85
CA ASP A 11 -2.98 9.98 -9.36
C ASP A 11 -1.98 10.32 -8.22
N VAL A 12 -0.95 11.11 -8.51
CA VAL A 12 0.09 11.48 -7.53
C VAL A 12 -0.48 12.17 -6.27
N PRO A 13 -1.33 13.22 -6.37
CA PRO A 13 -1.99 13.80 -5.21
C PRO A 13 -2.78 12.77 -4.39
N GLU A 14 -3.49 11.86 -5.06
CA GLU A 14 -4.30 10.87 -4.39
C GLU A 14 -3.45 9.77 -3.72
N ALA A 15 -2.32 9.39 -4.30
CA ALA A 15 -1.33 8.50 -3.68
C ALA A 15 -0.78 9.10 -2.38
N VAL A 16 -0.40 10.38 -2.38
CA VAL A 16 0.04 11.08 -1.15
C VAL A 16 -1.08 11.12 -0.12
N ALA A 17 -2.31 11.41 -0.55
CA ALA A 17 -3.46 11.45 0.35
C ALA A 17 -3.74 10.09 1.00
N LEU A 18 -3.59 9.00 0.25
CA LEU A 18 -3.71 7.63 0.72
C LEU A 18 -2.68 7.32 1.83
N VAL A 19 -1.41 7.64 1.61
CA VAL A 19 -0.35 7.44 2.62
C VAL A 19 -0.63 8.29 3.86
N ARG A 20 -1.09 9.54 3.68
CA ARG A 20 -1.44 10.44 4.77
C ARG A 20 -2.60 9.90 5.61
N ASP A 21 -3.62 9.33 5.00
CA ASP A 21 -4.76 8.72 5.69
C ASP A 21 -4.31 7.50 6.53
N ALA A 22 -3.41 6.68 5.99
CA ALA A 22 -2.80 5.58 6.75
C ALA A 22 -2.02 6.09 7.99
N VAL A 23 -1.18 7.11 7.81
CA VAL A 23 -0.41 7.73 8.91
C VAL A 23 -1.33 8.36 9.94
N LYS A 24 -2.44 8.97 9.52
CA LYS A 24 -3.44 9.53 10.43
C LYS A 24 -4.12 8.44 11.26
N ALA A 25 -4.37 7.26 10.69
CA ALA A 25 -5.04 6.15 11.36
C ALA A 25 -4.15 5.45 12.40
N ARG A 26 -2.90 5.10 12.06
CA ARG A 26 -1.98 4.37 12.97
C ARG A 26 -1.04 5.28 13.77
N GLY A 27 -0.81 6.50 13.30
CA GLY A 27 0.09 7.49 13.90
C GLY A 27 1.47 7.53 13.25
N ALA A 28 2.08 8.72 13.20
CA ALA A 28 3.39 8.97 12.58
C ALA A 28 4.55 8.15 13.20
N GLY A 29 4.42 7.74 14.47
CA GLY A 29 5.40 6.91 15.16
C GLY A 29 5.22 5.41 14.95
N TYR A 30 4.17 4.97 14.26
CA TYR A 30 3.92 3.56 14.01
C TYR A 30 5.02 2.96 13.14
N VAL A 31 5.53 1.79 13.53
CA VAL A 31 6.50 0.99 12.78
C VAL A 31 5.81 -0.32 12.45
N TYR A 32 5.75 -0.65 11.16
CA TYR A 32 5.12 -1.88 10.70
C TYR A 32 5.89 -3.11 11.21
N SER A 33 5.14 -4.10 11.69
CA SER A 33 5.67 -5.41 12.07
C SER A 33 5.22 -6.42 11.02
N PRO A 34 6.11 -6.88 10.12
CA PRO A 34 5.76 -7.87 9.12
C PRO A 34 5.19 -9.14 9.75
N VAL A 35 4.21 -9.72 9.08
CA VAL A 35 3.61 -11.00 9.48
C VAL A 35 4.04 -12.07 8.49
N PRO A 36 4.50 -13.24 8.96
CA PRO A 36 4.87 -14.33 8.07
C PRO A 36 3.68 -14.76 7.22
N LEU A 37 3.82 -14.73 5.89
CA LEU A 37 2.84 -15.30 4.97
C LEU A 37 3.03 -16.83 4.88
N PRO A 38 1.98 -17.64 5.10
CA PRO A 38 2.04 -19.07 4.87
C PRO A 38 2.38 -19.37 3.40
N GLY A 39 3.48 -20.09 3.16
CA GLY A 39 3.89 -20.50 1.81
C GLY A 39 4.93 -19.60 1.16
N TYR A 40 5.19 -18.40 1.69
CA TYR A 40 6.38 -17.64 1.33
C TYR A 40 7.60 -18.39 1.85
N LYS A 41 8.43 -18.88 0.92
CA LYS A 41 9.68 -19.55 1.26
C LYS A 41 10.52 -18.58 2.08
N ASP A 42 11.13 -19.09 3.15
CA ASP A 42 12.07 -18.38 4.00
C ASP A 42 13.25 -17.82 3.18
N ILE A 43 13.04 -16.74 2.43
CA ILE A 43 14.12 -15.94 1.87
C ILE A 43 14.75 -15.27 3.10
N PRO A 44 15.95 -15.68 3.53
CA PRO A 44 16.48 -15.23 4.80
C PRO A 44 16.63 -13.71 4.80
N GLY A 45 15.90 -13.04 5.69
CA GLY A 45 15.93 -11.59 5.83
C GLY A 45 14.94 -10.82 4.96
N TRP A 46 14.01 -11.49 4.26
CA TRP A 46 12.94 -10.83 3.52
C TRP A 46 11.57 -11.35 3.97
N THR A 47 10.71 -10.43 4.40
CA THR A 47 9.29 -10.69 4.66
C THR A 47 8.53 -9.62 3.93
N PRO A 48 7.79 -9.94 2.85
CA PRO A 48 7.01 -8.95 2.14
C PRO A 48 5.99 -8.33 3.10
N CYS A 49 5.61 -7.08 2.84
CA CYS A 49 4.43 -6.53 3.50
C CYS A 49 3.17 -7.27 3.06
N THR A 50 2.13 -7.19 3.86
CA THR A 50 0.80 -7.71 3.51
C THR A 50 -0.20 -6.57 3.52
N TYR A 51 -1.10 -6.52 2.55
CA TYR A 51 -2.21 -5.58 2.50
C TYR A 51 -3.17 -5.78 3.68
N ALA A 52 -3.31 -7.02 4.16
CA ALA A 52 -4.06 -7.36 5.36
C ALA A 52 -3.20 -8.12 6.39
N ASN A 53 -3.49 -7.92 7.66
CA ASN A 53 -2.93 -8.68 8.78
C ASN A 53 -4.07 -9.21 9.65
N GLY A 54 -4.46 -10.46 9.40
CA GLY A 54 -5.66 -11.03 10.01
C GLY A 54 -6.90 -10.23 9.60
N ASP A 55 -7.66 -9.74 10.58
CA ASP A 55 -8.90 -9.00 10.38
C ASP A 55 -8.70 -7.47 10.30
N GLU A 56 -7.45 -7.01 10.12
CA GLU A 56 -7.11 -5.58 10.01
C GLU A 56 -6.33 -5.29 8.72
N PRO A 57 -6.37 -4.05 8.19
CA PRO A 57 -5.43 -3.63 7.16
C PRO A 57 -3.98 -3.65 7.71
N GLY A 58 -3.06 -4.12 6.87
CA GLY A 58 -1.66 -4.37 7.20
C GLY A 58 -0.74 -3.22 6.84
N CYS A 59 -0.23 -3.23 5.62
CA CYS A 59 0.76 -2.26 5.12
C CYS A 59 0.18 -0.85 4.99
N ILE A 60 1.06 0.13 4.81
CA ILE A 60 0.69 1.54 4.68
C ILE A 60 -0.22 1.79 3.47
N VAL A 61 -0.03 1.06 2.37
CA VAL A 61 -0.90 1.14 1.19
C VAL A 61 -2.26 0.51 1.48
N GLY A 62 -2.30 -0.71 2.01
CA GLY A 62 -3.55 -1.39 2.38
C GLY A 62 -4.37 -0.62 3.41
N THR A 63 -3.71 -0.04 4.41
CA THR A 63 -4.35 0.84 5.39
C THR A 63 -4.90 2.10 4.75
N GLY A 64 -4.16 2.74 3.84
CA GLY A 64 -4.67 3.91 3.14
C GLY A 64 -5.88 3.59 2.24
N LEU A 65 -5.87 2.45 1.54
CA LEU A 65 -7.01 1.97 0.75
C LEU A 65 -8.24 1.72 1.63
N TYR A 66 -8.05 1.06 2.78
CA TYR A 66 -9.10 0.82 3.77
C TYR A 66 -9.70 2.14 4.30
N GLU A 67 -8.86 3.05 4.79
CA GLU A 67 -9.30 4.30 5.42
C GLU A 67 -9.97 5.25 4.42
N ARG A 68 -9.45 5.33 3.21
CA ARG A 68 -9.88 6.32 2.22
C ARG A 68 -11.07 5.88 1.38
N TYR A 69 -11.09 4.60 0.99
CA TYR A 69 -12.08 4.07 0.04
C TYR A 69 -12.95 2.97 0.62
N GLY A 70 -12.73 2.57 1.87
CA GLY A 70 -13.46 1.47 2.49
C GLY A 70 -13.22 0.14 1.79
N VAL A 71 -12.02 -0.07 1.22
CA VAL A 71 -11.63 -1.39 0.70
C VAL A 71 -11.68 -2.38 1.85
N GLY A 72 -12.51 -3.41 1.75
CA GLY A 72 -12.71 -4.37 2.82
C GLY A 72 -11.46 -5.20 3.07
N VAL A 73 -11.28 -5.67 4.31
CA VAL A 73 -10.12 -6.51 4.65
C VAL A 73 -10.08 -7.80 3.82
N GLU A 74 -11.23 -8.38 3.49
CA GLU A 74 -11.32 -9.55 2.59
C GLU A 74 -10.75 -9.23 1.18
N GLU A 75 -11.10 -8.06 0.62
CA GLU A 75 -10.56 -7.61 -0.68
C GLU A 75 -9.07 -7.32 -0.59
N LEU A 76 -8.57 -6.81 0.54
CA LEU A 76 -7.13 -6.65 0.78
C LEU A 76 -6.39 -8.00 0.90
N GLN A 77 -7.00 -9.01 1.53
CA GLN A 77 -6.44 -10.36 1.65
C GLN A 77 -6.36 -11.06 0.28
N GLU A 78 -7.26 -10.77 -0.65
CA GLU A 78 -7.18 -11.29 -2.02
C GLU A 78 -5.93 -10.78 -2.74
N LEU A 79 -5.55 -9.51 -2.52
CA LEU A 79 -4.31 -8.93 -3.08
C LEU A 79 -3.05 -9.62 -2.55
N ASP A 80 -3.09 -10.14 -1.32
CA ASP A 80 -1.96 -10.86 -0.72
C ASP A 80 -1.76 -12.29 -1.29
N GLN A 81 -2.78 -12.85 -1.95
CA GLN A 81 -2.74 -14.22 -2.49
C GLN A 81 -2.10 -14.31 -3.88
N ASP A 82 -2.12 -13.22 -4.63
CA ASP A 82 -1.63 -13.13 -6.01
C ASP A 82 -0.18 -12.64 -6.11
N LEU A 83 0.55 -12.59 -4.97
CA LEU A 83 1.96 -12.24 -4.98
C LEU A 83 2.78 -13.36 -5.64
N ASP A 84 3.13 -13.17 -6.92
CA ASP A 84 4.08 -14.04 -7.62
C ASP A 84 5.47 -13.89 -6.96
N ASP A 85 6.08 -15.02 -6.60
CA ASP A 85 7.36 -15.18 -5.86
C ASP A 85 8.57 -14.41 -6.49
N THR A 86 8.40 -13.76 -7.64
CA THR A 86 9.48 -13.24 -8.48
C THR A 86 9.60 -11.72 -8.57
N GLU A 87 8.59 -10.94 -8.15
CA GLU A 87 8.64 -9.47 -8.22
C GLU A 87 8.78 -8.83 -6.84
N VAL A 88 9.92 -8.17 -6.62
CA VAL A 88 10.35 -7.71 -5.28
C VAL A 88 9.51 -6.54 -4.76
N ILE A 89 8.75 -5.81 -5.60
CA ILE A 89 7.91 -4.65 -5.19
C ILE A 89 6.79 -4.43 -6.24
N SER A 90 5.89 -5.38 -6.48
CA SER A 90 4.65 -5.07 -7.23
C SER A 90 3.56 -4.60 -6.26
N LEU A 91 3.01 -3.40 -6.49
CA LEU A 91 1.81 -2.95 -5.80
C LEU A 91 0.58 -3.39 -6.59
N GLU A 92 -0.20 -4.30 -6.03
CA GLU A 92 -1.47 -4.71 -6.60
C GLU A 92 -2.63 -3.85 -6.09
N PHE A 93 -3.63 -3.63 -6.95
CA PHE A 93 -4.81 -2.85 -6.63
C PHE A 93 -6.06 -3.58 -7.12
N PRO A 94 -7.19 -3.45 -6.41
CA PRO A 94 -8.44 -4.02 -6.89
C PRO A 94 -8.83 -3.45 -8.25
N ALA A 95 -9.49 -4.26 -9.09
CA ALA A 95 -9.83 -3.91 -10.48
C ALA A 95 -10.70 -2.64 -10.65
N ARG A 96 -11.26 -2.10 -9.55
CA ARG A 96 -12.00 -0.84 -9.54
C ARG A 96 -11.12 0.42 -9.47
N PHE A 97 -9.81 0.27 -9.31
CA PHE A 97 -8.85 1.36 -9.25
C PHE A 97 -8.05 1.45 -10.56
N ASP A 98 -7.90 2.66 -11.05
CA ASP A 98 -7.01 3.03 -12.15
C ASP A 98 -5.87 3.87 -11.54
N VAL A 99 -4.69 3.26 -11.39
CA VAL A 99 -3.55 3.86 -10.68
C VAL A 99 -2.48 4.22 -11.69
N SER A 100 -2.12 5.51 -11.76
CA SER A 100 -1.08 5.97 -12.68
C SER A 100 0.29 5.41 -12.29
N ASP A 101 1.21 5.32 -13.26
CA ASP A 101 2.55 4.82 -13.02
C ASP A 101 3.30 5.70 -11.99
N GLU A 102 3.14 7.02 -12.08
CA GLU A 102 3.72 7.97 -11.13
C GLU A 102 3.15 7.81 -9.73
N ALA A 103 1.84 7.53 -9.62
CA ALA A 103 1.21 7.24 -8.33
C ALA A 103 1.74 5.94 -7.74
N ARG A 104 1.96 4.89 -8.55
CA ARG A 104 2.60 3.63 -8.13
C ARG A 104 4.00 3.88 -7.61
N GLU A 105 4.79 4.73 -8.27
CA GLU A 105 6.15 5.08 -7.82
C GLU A 105 6.14 5.78 -6.45
N VAL A 106 5.23 6.75 -6.24
CA VAL A 106 5.05 7.41 -4.94
C VAL A 106 4.66 6.42 -3.84
N LEU A 107 3.72 5.52 -4.11
CA LEU A 107 3.28 4.50 -3.15
C LEU A 107 4.40 3.48 -2.87
N ALA A 108 5.18 3.11 -3.88
CA ALA A 108 6.31 2.19 -3.75
C ALA A 108 7.41 2.77 -2.85
N VAL A 109 7.65 4.09 -2.89
CA VAL A 109 8.56 4.76 -1.95
C VAL A 109 8.07 4.62 -0.50
N ALA A 110 6.80 4.89 -0.24
CA ALA A 110 6.22 4.75 1.10
C ALA A 110 6.33 3.30 1.61
N GLN A 111 5.95 2.34 0.76
CA GLN A 111 5.99 0.91 1.03
C GLN A 111 7.42 0.43 1.30
N GLY A 112 8.38 0.82 0.45
CA GLY A 112 9.79 0.46 0.62
C GLY A 112 10.36 0.98 1.93
N HIS A 113 10.01 2.20 2.37
CA HIS A 113 10.46 2.71 3.67
C HIS A 113 9.81 1.98 4.84
N GLN A 114 8.53 1.63 4.75
CA GLN A 114 7.89 0.77 5.73
C GLN A 114 8.64 -0.55 5.88
N ASP A 115 8.93 -1.22 4.76
CA ASP A 115 9.51 -2.57 4.75
C ASP A 115 10.95 -2.58 5.24
N ASN A 116 11.63 -1.43 5.17
CA ASN A 116 12.92 -1.18 5.82
C ASN A 116 12.81 -0.79 7.31
N GLY A 117 11.64 -0.97 7.93
CA GLY A 117 11.39 -0.73 9.36
C GLY A 117 11.37 0.75 9.74
N LYS A 118 11.10 1.67 8.80
CA LYS A 118 10.97 3.09 9.12
C LYS A 118 9.59 3.40 9.72
N PRO A 119 9.49 4.41 10.61
CA PRO A 119 8.20 4.91 11.06
C PRO A 119 7.36 5.43 9.90
N TRP A 120 6.03 5.28 9.97
CA TRP A 120 5.13 5.71 8.90
C TRP A 120 5.17 7.23 8.63
N GLY A 121 5.44 8.06 9.64
CA GLY A 121 5.64 9.49 9.42
C GLY A 121 6.87 9.79 8.54
N TYR A 122 7.91 8.97 8.65
CA TYR A 122 9.07 9.04 7.76
C TYR A 122 8.69 8.62 6.34
N ALA A 123 8.01 7.47 6.20
CA ALA A 123 7.53 7.00 4.90
C ALA A 123 6.62 8.02 4.19
N LEU A 124 5.74 8.72 4.92
CA LEU A 124 4.93 9.82 4.38
C LEU A 124 5.78 10.98 3.87
N THR A 125 6.79 11.40 4.63
CA THR A 125 7.67 12.50 4.23
C THR A 125 8.39 12.17 2.91
N GLU A 126 8.88 10.93 2.78
CA GLU A 126 9.57 10.47 1.57
C GLU A 126 8.62 10.33 0.38
N ALA A 127 7.37 9.87 0.62
CA ALA A 127 6.34 9.85 -0.41
C ALA A 127 5.97 11.26 -0.89
N GLU A 128 5.82 12.23 0.03
CA GLU A 128 5.60 13.64 -0.30
C GLU A 128 6.76 14.21 -1.10
N GLN A 129 8.01 13.85 -0.76
CA GLN A 129 9.18 14.27 -1.52
C GLN A 129 9.23 13.62 -2.92
N ALA A 130 8.90 12.33 -3.04
CA ALA A 130 8.79 11.65 -4.33
C ALA A 130 7.75 12.31 -5.23
N ALA A 131 6.59 12.67 -4.66
CA ALA A 131 5.52 13.36 -5.38
C ALA A 131 5.96 14.69 -6.03
N THR A 132 6.94 15.39 -5.45
CA THR A 132 7.47 16.64 -6.05
C THR A 132 8.19 16.45 -7.38
N GLN A 133 8.54 15.22 -7.76
CA GLN A 133 9.22 14.93 -9.03
C GLN A 133 8.27 14.93 -10.23
N TYR A 134 6.96 14.84 -9.98
CA TYR A 134 5.95 14.67 -11.03
C TYR A 134 5.10 15.93 -11.26
N ASP A 135 5.56 17.10 -10.79
CA ASP A 135 5.00 18.46 -10.99
C ASP A 135 3.59 18.44 -11.61
N VAL A 136 2.57 18.30 -10.74
CA VAL A 136 1.15 18.40 -11.10
C VAL A 136 0.69 19.84 -11.21
#